data_AF-G2DXC7-F1
#
_entry.id   AF-G2DXC7-F1
#
_cell.length_a   1.000
_cell.length_b   1.000
_cell.length_c   1.000
_cell.angle_alpha   90.00
_cell.angle_beta   90.00
_cell.angle_gamma   90.00
#
_symmetry.space_group_name_H-M   'P 1'
#
loop_
_entity.id
_entity.type
_entity.pdbx_description
1 polymer ?
#
loop_
_entity_poly.entity_id
_entity_poly.type
_entity_poly.pdbx_seq_one_letter_code
_entity_poly.pdbx_strand_id
1 'polypeptide(L)'
;MNRRACLIALAGLPLTRALAATEPAAESSNHEVVFDAVLPGRTLVFPGDEGAHPGFRTEWWYVTGWLTLPDGSPLGFQVTFFRVRTGIGEDNPSAFAPRQLILAHAAIADPRLGRLRHDQRAARVGFGRAGYATEGARVWLGDWSFEQTGERYEARVNADDFAYTLALVPDGPPMLNGDEGFSLKAPDQGNASYYYSRPQLQVEGSLTLDGHRKTVTGHAWMDHEWSSAYIPEGAEGWDWVGLNLDDGGAIMAFQMRKPDGEALWASATLRSPDGRTEALSPEQIAFTPVREWRSPRTGIDYPVEWRLRLGTRQFILRPLMDDQELESRRSTGTIYWEGAVRLLEAGREIGRGYLEMTGYGEKIQVG
;
A
#
# COMPACT_ATOMS: atom_id res chain seq x y z
N MET A 1 -8.95 -14.34 53.18
CA MET A 1 -8.32 -15.66 53.39
C MET A 1 -9.00 -16.66 52.48
N ASN A 2 -8.20 -17.54 51.88
CA ASN A 2 -8.47 -18.29 50.66
C ASN A 2 -9.17 -19.64 50.96
N ARG A 3 -9.78 -20.23 49.92
CA ARG A 3 -9.88 -21.68 49.62
C ARG A 3 -11.13 -22.51 49.98
N ARG A 4 -11.66 -23.10 48.90
CA ARG A 4 -11.88 -24.54 48.61
C ARG A 4 -13.04 -25.23 49.34
N ALA A 5 -14.06 -25.69 48.61
CA ALA A 5 -14.13 -26.90 47.75
C ALA A 5 -14.27 -28.20 48.56
N CYS A 6 -15.35 -28.92 48.30
CA CYS A 6 -15.53 -30.32 48.68
C CYS A 6 -15.79 -31.16 47.41
N LEU A 7 -15.08 -32.28 47.35
CA LEU A 7 -15.07 -33.36 46.36
C LEU A 7 -15.65 -34.64 47.00
N ILE A 8 -15.79 -35.68 46.18
CA ILE A 8 -15.95 -37.14 46.45
C ILE A 8 -17.40 -37.63 46.24
N ALA A 9 -17.77 -38.30 45.12
CA ALA A 9 -17.53 -39.70 44.64
C ALA A 9 -18.40 -40.76 45.36
N LEU A 10 -18.92 -41.89 44.83
CA LEU A 10 -18.63 -42.75 43.66
C LEU A 10 -19.75 -43.84 43.53
N ALA A 11 -19.92 -44.40 42.30
CA ALA A 11 -20.27 -45.82 41.95
C ALA A 11 -21.74 -46.34 41.83
N GLY A 12 -22.02 -47.01 40.67
CA GLY A 12 -23.00 -48.12 40.52
C GLY A 12 -23.77 -48.24 39.18
N LEU A 13 -23.30 -49.08 38.24
CA LEU A 13 -23.90 -49.50 36.93
C LEU A 13 -25.09 -50.51 37.09
N PRO A 14 -25.95 -50.84 36.07
CA PRO A 14 -25.62 -51.07 34.65
C PRO A 14 -26.66 -50.66 33.55
N LEU A 15 -26.19 -50.86 32.31
CA LEU A 15 -26.74 -50.63 30.97
C LEU A 15 -28.22 -51.01 30.74
N THR A 16 -28.94 -50.14 30.03
CA THR A 16 -29.81 -50.55 28.91
C THR A 16 -29.58 -49.61 27.71
N ARG A 17 -29.32 -50.19 26.53
CA ARG A 17 -29.22 -49.51 25.25
C ARG A 17 -30.63 -49.19 24.75
N ALA A 18 -30.89 -47.93 24.40
CA ALA A 18 -31.92 -47.55 23.44
C ALA A 18 -31.33 -46.50 22.49
N LEU A 19 -31.58 -46.72 21.20
CA LEU A 19 -31.04 -45.97 20.06
C LEU A 19 -31.62 -44.56 19.92
N ALA A 20 -30.76 -43.68 19.42
CA ALA A 20 -31.01 -42.63 18.41
C ALA A 20 -32.00 -41.50 18.71
N ALA A 21 -31.43 -40.32 18.95
CA ALA A 21 -31.52 -39.18 18.02
C ALA A 21 -30.38 -38.21 18.33
N THR A 22 -29.21 -38.44 17.73
CA THR A 22 -28.21 -37.38 17.56
C THR A 22 -28.81 -36.38 16.59
N GLU A 23 -29.20 -35.21 17.08
CA GLU A 23 -29.34 -34.03 16.23
C GLU A 23 -28.03 -33.87 15.46
N PRO A 24 -28.04 -33.75 14.13
CA PRO A 24 -26.84 -33.37 13.42
C PRO A 24 -26.50 -31.97 13.92
N ALA A 25 -25.33 -31.84 14.56
CA ALA A 25 -24.67 -30.56 14.68
C ALA A 25 -24.71 -29.94 13.29
N ALA A 26 -25.33 -28.77 13.16
CA ALA A 26 -25.32 -28.02 11.92
C ALA A 26 -23.86 -27.92 11.47
N GLU A 27 -23.51 -28.69 10.44
CA GLU A 27 -22.31 -28.45 9.68
C GLU A 27 -22.44 -27.00 9.23
N SER A 28 -21.67 -26.11 9.87
CA SER A 28 -21.42 -24.81 9.28
C SER A 28 -20.79 -25.14 7.93
N SER A 29 -21.59 -25.08 6.87
CA SER A 29 -21.12 -25.14 5.50
C SER A 29 -20.06 -24.05 5.41
N ASN A 30 -18.80 -24.44 5.50
CA ASN A 30 -17.67 -23.55 5.30
C ASN A 30 -17.65 -23.30 3.79
N HIS A 31 -18.59 -22.49 3.31
CA HIS A 31 -18.58 -22.01 1.95
C HIS A 31 -17.28 -21.25 1.80
N GLU A 32 -16.36 -21.83 1.05
CA GLU A 32 -15.12 -21.17 0.69
C GLU A 32 -15.48 -19.88 -0.03
N VAL A 33 -15.07 -18.75 0.55
CA VAL A 33 -15.41 -17.44 0.02
C VAL A 33 -14.67 -17.27 -1.30
N VAL A 34 -15.43 -17.15 -2.39
CA VAL A 34 -14.86 -16.90 -3.71
C VAL A 34 -14.63 -15.40 -3.86
N PHE A 35 -13.39 -15.03 -4.19
CA PHE A 35 -12.98 -13.68 -4.56
C PHE A 35 -12.95 -13.53 -6.08
N ASP A 36 -13.13 -12.31 -6.58
CA ASP A 36 -12.96 -12.03 -8.00
C ASP A 36 -11.51 -12.27 -8.42
N ALA A 37 -11.30 -12.91 -9.57
CA ALA A 37 -9.97 -13.20 -10.10
C ALA A 37 -9.46 -12.04 -10.96
N VAL A 38 -8.14 -11.82 -10.94
CA VAL A 38 -7.46 -10.93 -11.89
C VAL A 38 -7.20 -11.73 -13.16
N LEU A 39 -7.84 -11.35 -14.26
CA LEU A 39 -7.76 -12.03 -15.56
C LEU A 39 -7.13 -11.12 -16.62
N PRO A 40 -6.25 -11.66 -17.49
CA PRO A 40 -5.71 -10.90 -18.61
C PRO A 40 -6.84 -10.51 -19.59
N GLY A 41 -6.68 -9.36 -20.26
CA GLY A 41 -7.62 -8.88 -21.28
C GLY A 41 -8.86 -8.14 -20.76
N ARG A 42 -9.02 -7.95 -19.44
CA ARG A 42 -10.01 -7.00 -18.90
C ARG A 42 -9.54 -5.57 -19.16
N THR A 43 -10.27 -4.83 -19.99
CA THR A 43 -10.03 -3.40 -20.19
C THR A 43 -10.44 -2.60 -18.95
N LEU A 44 -9.58 -1.71 -18.46
CA LEU A 44 -9.96 -0.74 -17.42
C LEU A 44 -10.83 0.38 -18.01
N VAL A 45 -11.90 0.76 -17.33
CA VAL A 45 -12.89 1.75 -17.82
C VAL A 45 -13.06 2.88 -16.82
N PHE A 46 -12.77 4.10 -17.24
CA PHE A 46 -12.88 5.31 -16.41
C PHE A 46 -14.15 6.10 -16.75
N PRO A 47 -14.87 6.65 -15.76
CA PRO A 47 -14.52 6.74 -14.33
C PRO A 47 -14.91 5.51 -13.48
N GLY A 48 -15.43 4.43 -14.10
CA GLY A 48 -15.93 3.26 -13.37
C GLY A 48 -14.89 2.61 -12.42
N ASP A 49 -13.69 2.36 -12.94
CA ASP A 49 -12.58 1.75 -12.20
C ASP A 49 -11.81 2.74 -11.31
N GLU A 50 -12.31 3.98 -11.16
CA GLU A 50 -11.81 4.88 -10.10
C GLU A 50 -12.37 4.51 -8.73
N GLY A 51 -13.55 3.89 -8.70
CA GLY A 51 -14.19 3.40 -7.47
C GLY A 51 -13.56 2.12 -6.93
N ALA A 52 -13.99 1.73 -5.73
CA ALA A 52 -13.52 0.51 -5.09
C ALA A 52 -14.09 -0.75 -5.74
N HIS A 53 -13.30 -1.84 -5.72
CA HIS A 53 -13.63 -3.14 -6.31
C HIS A 53 -13.84 -4.23 -5.24
N PRO A 54 -14.93 -4.21 -4.46
CA PRO A 54 -15.07 -4.96 -3.20
C PRO A 54 -15.11 -6.49 -3.34
N GLY A 55 -15.31 -7.01 -4.56
CA GLY A 55 -15.26 -8.45 -4.83
C GLY A 55 -13.84 -9.04 -4.78
N PHE A 56 -12.82 -8.20 -5.01
CA PHE A 56 -11.42 -8.57 -4.87
C PHE A 56 -10.98 -8.62 -3.41
N ARG A 57 -9.98 -9.44 -3.12
CA ARG A 57 -9.46 -9.62 -1.77
C ARG A 57 -8.79 -8.36 -1.23
N THR A 58 -7.93 -7.73 -2.02
CA THR A 58 -7.13 -6.57 -1.63
C THR A 58 -7.30 -5.41 -2.60
N GLU A 59 -7.26 -4.19 -2.08
CA GLU A 59 -7.24 -2.95 -2.87
C GLU A 59 -6.49 -1.85 -2.13
N TRP A 60 -5.78 -1.02 -2.88
CA TRP A 60 -4.78 -0.08 -2.39
C TRP A 60 -5.00 1.29 -3.00
N TRP A 61 -5.04 2.33 -2.17
CA TRP A 61 -4.88 3.73 -2.59
C TRP A 61 -3.63 4.26 -1.94
N TYR A 62 -2.60 4.49 -2.74
CA TYR A 62 -1.28 4.88 -2.24
C TYR A 62 -0.88 6.22 -2.85
N VAL A 63 -0.84 7.26 -2.02
CA VAL A 63 -0.43 8.60 -2.43
C VAL A 63 0.93 8.91 -1.84
N THR A 64 1.89 9.27 -2.69
CA THR A 64 3.23 9.70 -2.29
C THR A 64 3.54 11.05 -2.91
N GLY A 65 4.40 11.85 -2.28
CA GLY A 65 4.78 13.10 -2.90
C GLY A 65 5.75 13.96 -2.13
N TRP A 66 6.18 15.03 -2.79
CA TRP A 66 7.09 16.03 -2.27
C TRP A 66 6.36 17.34 -2.06
N LEU A 67 6.48 17.90 -0.85
CA LEU A 67 5.98 19.22 -0.49
C LEU A 67 7.13 20.22 -0.41
N THR A 68 6.83 21.46 -0.76
CA THR A 68 7.71 22.62 -0.59
C THR A 68 7.06 23.56 0.41
N LEU A 69 7.80 23.86 1.49
CA LEU A 69 7.40 24.85 2.49
C LEU A 69 7.59 26.29 1.94
N PRO A 70 6.99 27.32 2.57
CA PRO A 70 7.17 28.71 2.15
C PRO A 70 8.62 29.20 2.19
N ASP A 71 9.48 28.57 3.00
CA ASP A 71 10.91 28.87 3.06
C ASP A 71 11.75 28.09 2.00
N GLY A 72 11.09 27.33 1.12
CA GLY A 72 11.71 26.50 0.10
C GLY A 72 12.19 25.12 0.57
N SER A 73 12.05 24.79 1.86
CA SER A 73 12.49 23.50 2.39
C SER A 73 11.61 22.35 1.85
N PRO A 74 12.21 21.21 1.47
CA PRO A 74 11.47 20.05 1.02
C PRO A 74 10.99 19.19 2.19
N LEU A 75 9.82 18.57 2.02
CA LEU A 75 9.31 17.48 2.84
C LEU A 75 8.81 16.36 1.92
N GLY A 76 8.87 15.12 2.39
CA GLY A 76 8.09 14.04 1.79
C GLY A 76 6.77 13.85 2.53
N PHE A 77 5.73 13.40 1.84
CA PHE A 77 4.54 12.84 2.47
C PHE A 77 4.09 11.55 1.78
N GLN A 78 3.42 10.70 2.54
CA GLN A 78 2.59 9.64 1.98
C GLN A 78 1.31 9.43 2.80
N VAL A 79 0.29 8.89 2.15
CA VAL A 79 -0.83 8.18 2.79
C VAL A 79 -1.17 6.95 1.99
N THR A 80 -1.37 5.84 2.69
CA THR A 80 -1.82 4.58 2.12
C THR A 80 -3.11 4.15 2.80
N PHE A 81 -4.09 3.75 2.00
CA PHE A 81 -5.26 3.01 2.45
C PHE A 81 -5.27 1.64 1.80
N PHE A 82 -5.55 0.62 2.60
CA PHE A 82 -5.65 -0.77 2.17
C PHE A 82 -7.03 -1.29 2.56
N ARG A 83 -7.77 -1.81 1.58
CA ARG A 83 -8.96 -2.60 1.83
C ARG A 83 -8.61 -4.07 1.79
N VAL A 84 -9.07 -4.83 2.79
CA VAL A 84 -8.95 -6.29 2.82
C VAL A 84 -10.34 -6.91 3.03
N ARG A 85 -10.79 -7.71 2.07
CA ARG A 85 -11.93 -8.63 2.23
C ARG A 85 -11.42 -9.89 2.91
N THR A 86 -11.86 -10.15 4.13
CA THR A 86 -11.25 -11.16 5.01
C THR A 86 -11.74 -12.58 4.73
N GLY A 87 -12.88 -12.74 4.05
CA GLY A 87 -13.58 -14.01 3.94
C GLY A 87 -14.20 -14.49 5.26
N ILE A 88 -14.14 -13.69 6.33
CA ILE A 88 -14.67 -14.05 7.65
C ILE A 88 -16.05 -13.45 7.84
N GLY A 89 -17.03 -14.32 8.11
CA GLY A 89 -18.38 -13.91 8.47
C GLY A 89 -19.17 -13.29 7.32
N GLU A 90 -18.88 -13.69 6.07
CA GLU A 90 -19.60 -13.21 4.87
C GLU A 90 -21.11 -13.32 5.03
N ASP A 91 -21.61 -14.48 5.45
CA ASP A 91 -23.03 -14.75 5.66
C ASP A 91 -23.60 -14.20 6.98
N ASN A 92 -22.77 -13.56 7.83
CA ASN A 92 -23.21 -13.06 9.14
C ASN A 92 -23.80 -11.65 9.04
N PRO A 93 -25.13 -11.43 9.15
CA PRO A 93 -25.76 -10.13 8.89
C PRO A 93 -25.32 -9.00 9.85
N SER A 94 -24.58 -9.31 10.91
CA SER A 94 -24.06 -8.32 11.85
C SER A 94 -23.14 -7.31 11.17
N ALA A 95 -23.36 -6.02 11.42
CA ALA A 95 -22.43 -4.96 11.03
C ALA A 95 -21.05 -5.08 11.72
N PHE A 96 -20.93 -5.88 12.78
CA PHE A 96 -19.65 -6.15 13.45
C PHE A 96 -18.82 -7.26 12.79
N ALA A 97 -19.39 -8.04 11.86
CA ALA A 97 -18.66 -9.08 11.16
C ALA A 97 -17.50 -8.44 10.36
N PRO A 98 -16.24 -8.89 10.54
CA PRO A 98 -15.07 -8.23 9.98
C PRO A 98 -14.87 -8.57 8.49
N ARG A 99 -15.93 -8.52 7.69
CA ARG A 99 -15.89 -8.95 6.27
C ARG A 99 -14.91 -8.13 5.45
N GLN A 100 -14.85 -6.84 5.75
CA GLN A 100 -14.00 -5.87 5.07
C GLN A 100 -13.29 -5.03 6.14
N LEU A 101 -11.99 -4.85 5.98
CA LEU A 101 -11.16 -3.98 6.80
C LEU A 101 -10.63 -2.84 5.95
N ILE A 102 -10.50 -1.65 6.54
CA ILE A 102 -9.65 -0.57 6.04
C ILE A 102 -8.49 -0.42 7.01
N LEU A 103 -7.28 -0.53 6.47
CA LEU A 103 -6.03 -0.25 7.15
C LEU A 103 -5.48 1.03 6.52
N ALA A 104 -4.85 1.88 7.31
CA ALA A 104 -4.24 3.10 6.79
C ALA A 104 -2.98 3.45 7.55
N HIS A 105 -2.03 4.03 6.87
CA HIS A 105 -0.90 4.71 7.49
C HIS A 105 -0.51 5.94 6.68
N ALA A 106 0.06 6.92 7.36
CA ALA A 106 0.51 8.15 6.73
C ALA A 106 1.78 8.62 7.41
N ALA A 107 2.61 9.35 6.65
CA ALA A 107 3.85 9.88 7.18
C ALA A 107 4.24 11.22 6.55
N ILE A 108 5.06 11.97 7.30
CA ILE A 108 5.83 13.11 6.83
C ILE A 108 7.31 12.82 7.03
N ALA A 109 8.06 12.87 5.93
CA ALA A 109 9.52 12.84 5.94
C ALA A 109 10.06 14.27 6.10
N ASP A 110 10.49 14.59 7.32
CA ASP A 110 11.05 15.89 7.67
C ASP A 110 12.55 15.76 8.02
N PRO A 111 13.45 16.24 7.14
CA PRO A 111 14.89 16.25 7.41
C PRO A 111 15.29 16.94 8.70
N ARG A 112 14.50 17.91 9.21
CA ARG A 112 14.78 18.59 10.48
C ARG A 112 14.51 17.71 11.69
N LEU A 113 13.55 16.79 11.58
CA LEU A 113 13.29 15.78 12.61
C LEU A 113 14.26 14.59 12.49
N GLY A 114 14.72 14.30 11.27
CA GLY A 114 15.68 13.21 10.99
C GLY A 114 15.08 11.81 11.10
N ARG A 115 13.75 11.69 11.18
CA ARG A 115 12.95 10.46 11.10
C ARG A 115 11.53 10.79 10.65
N LEU A 116 10.71 9.80 10.30
CA LEU A 116 9.30 10.03 10.00
C LEU A 116 8.51 10.53 11.22
N ARG A 117 7.61 11.49 10.98
CA ARG A 117 6.36 11.58 11.75
C ARG A 117 5.38 10.64 11.08
N HIS A 118 4.82 9.66 11.78
CA HIS A 118 3.89 8.72 11.17
C HIS A 118 2.79 8.31 12.16
N ASP A 119 1.65 7.91 11.61
CA ASP A 119 0.53 7.33 12.35
C ASP A 119 -0.10 6.21 11.51
N GLN A 120 -0.83 5.31 12.16
CA GLN A 120 -1.44 4.16 11.55
C GLN A 120 -2.78 3.81 12.19
N ARG A 121 -3.71 3.27 11.40
CA ARG A 121 -5.06 2.97 11.83
C ARG A 121 -5.58 1.70 11.16
N ALA A 122 -6.51 1.04 11.84
CA ALA A 122 -7.22 -0.10 11.31
C ALA A 122 -8.66 -0.08 11.82
N ALA A 123 -9.62 -0.31 10.93
CA ALA A 123 -11.02 -0.38 11.28
C ALA A 123 -11.77 -1.36 10.38
N ARG A 124 -12.81 -1.98 10.92
CA ARG A 124 -13.79 -2.71 10.12
C ARG A 124 -14.62 -1.70 9.32
N VAL A 125 -14.92 -2.04 8.08
CA VAL A 125 -15.92 -1.32 7.29
C VAL A 125 -17.28 -1.46 7.98
N GLY A 126 -18.00 -0.35 8.08
CA GLY A 126 -19.29 -0.28 8.76
C GLY A 126 -19.35 0.84 9.80
N PHE A 127 -20.56 1.12 10.29
CA PHE A 127 -20.82 2.16 11.31
C PHE A 127 -20.38 3.58 10.94
N GLY A 128 -20.15 3.86 9.64
CA GLY A 128 -19.72 5.15 9.12
C GLY A 128 -18.27 5.55 9.43
N ARG A 129 -17.54 4.77 10.24
CA ARG A 129 -16.17 5.12 10.66
C ARG A 129 -15.10 4.75 9.66
N ALA A 130 -15.33 3.72 8.86
CA ALA A 130 -14.43 3.34 7.77
C ALA A 130 -15.24 2.79 6.61
N GLY A 131 -14.77 3.04 5.40
CA GLY A 131 -15.43 2.57 4.20
C GLY A 131 -14.77 3.07 2.93
N TYR A 132 -15.44 2.76 1.84
CA TYR A 132 -15.07 3.13 0.47
C TYR A 132 -16.34 3.40 -0.34
N ALA A 133 -16.21 4.09 -1.47
CA ALA A 133 -17.26 4.21 -2.47
C ALA A 133 -16.92 3.35 -3.70
N THR A 134 -17.93 2.73 -4.28
CA THR A 134 -17.83 2.03 -5.58
C THR A 134 -18.09 2.97 -6.75
N GLU A 135 -18.55 4.19 -6.49
CA GLU A 135 -18.75 5.25 -7.48
C GLU A 135 -17.74 6.38 -7.20
N GLY A 136 -16.73 6.49 -8.07
CA GLY A 136 -15.62 7.43 -7.91
C GLY A 136 -14.62 7.05 -6.81
N ALA A 137 -13.41 7.62 -6.87
CA ALA A 137 -12.38 7.29 -5.89
C ALA A 137 -12.73 7.89 -4.53
N ARG A 138 -13.05 7.05 -3.54
CA ARG A 138 -13.23 7.47 -2.16
C ARG A 138 -12.95 6.34 -1.19
N VAL A 139 -12.07 6.61 -0.23
CA VAL A 139 -11.77 5.73 0.90
C VAL A 139 -11.55 6.57 2.16
N TRP A 140 -12.04 6.11 3.31
CA TRP A 140 -11.90 6.83 4.57
C TRP A 140 -11.72 5.92 5.78
N LEU A 141 -11.05 6.47 6.80
CA LEU A 141 -10.89 5.87 8.11
C LEU A 141 -10.85 6.97 9.18
N GLY A 142 -11.97 7.14 9.89
CA GLY A 142 -12.18 8.21 10.84
C GLY A 142 -12.23 9.56 10.13
N ASP A 143 -11.30 10.43 10.48
CA ASP A 143 -11.10 11.76 9.88
C ASP A 143 -9.97 11.78 8.82
N TRP A 144 -9.49 10.61 8.41
CA TRP A 144 -8.59 10.45 7.26
C TRP A 144 -9.38 10.04 6.03
N SER A 145 -9.03 10.61 4.87
CA SER A 145 -9.68 10.27 3.61
C SER A 145 -8.77 10.52 2.41
N PHE A 146 -9.02 9.76 1.35
CA PHE A 146 -8.65 10.09 -0.01
C PHE A 146 -9.93 10.08 -0.84
N GLU A 147 -10.29 11.20 -1.46
CA GLU A 147 -11.52 11.30 -2.24
C GLU A 147 -11.39 12.18 -3.48
N GLN A 148 -12.06 11.79 -4.56
CA GLN A 148 -12.19 12.57 -5.78
C GLN A 148 -13.38 13.52 -5.67
N THR A 149 -13.14 14.80 -5.91
CA THR A 149 -14.15 15.86 -5.95
C THR A 149 -14.03 16.59 -7.28
N GLY A 150 -14.92 16.27 -8.23
CA GLY A 150 -14.80 16.76 -9.60
C GLY A 150 -13.55 16.20 -10.28
N GLU A 151 -12.70 17.07 -10.81
CA GLU A 151 -11.47 16.69 -11.53
C GLU A 151 -10.23 16.57 -10.64
N ARG A 152 -10.35 16.83 -9.33
CA ARG A 152 -9.23 16.77 -8.37
C ARG A 152 -9.46 15.71 -7.31
N TYR A 153 -8.38 15.23 -6.71
CA TYR A 153 -8.44 14.45 -5.47
C TYR A 153 -8.15 15.35 -4.26
N GLU A 154 -8.65 14.97 -3.09
CA GLU A 154 -8.29 15.52 -1.80
C GLU A 154 -7.76 14.40 -0.90
N ALA A 155 -6.54 14.57 -0.40
CA ALA A 155 -5.96 13.71 0.63
C ALA A 155 -5.97 14.46 1.97
N ARG A 156 -6.63 13.86 2.96
CA ARG A 156 -6.76 14.41 4.32
C ARG A 156 -6.25 13.42 5.34
N VAL A 157 -5.34 13.89 6.19
CA VAL A 157 -4.79 13.14 7.32
C VAL A 157 -4.78 14.04 8.54
N ASN A 158 -5.25 13.52 9.66
CA ASN A 158 -5.23 14.20 10.96
C ASN A 158 -4.67 13.24 12.01
N ALA A 159 -3.36 13.27 12.23
CA ALA A 159 -2.65 12.51 13.24
C ALA A 159 -2.32 13.40 14.44
N ASP A 160 -1.82 12.80 15.52
CA ASP A 160 -1.49 13.53 16.75
C ASP A 160 -0.36 14.56 16.55
N ASP A 161 0.70 14.19 15.81
CA ASP A 161 1.91 15.01 15.62
C ASP A 161 1.92 15.79 14.29
N PHE A 162 1.02 15.47 13.36
CA PHE A 162 0.94 16.13 12.07
C PHE A 162 -0.45 16.01 11.45
N ALA A 163 -0.82 16.97 10.62
CA ALA A 163 -2.05 16.90 9.83
C ALA A 163 -1.85 17.56 8.47
N TYR A 164 -2.52 17.07 7.44
CA TYR A 164 -2.56 17.75 6.15
C TYR A 164 -3.92 17.64 5.46
N THR A 165 -4.17 18.60 4.60
CA THR A 165 -5.27 18.59 3.63
C THR A 165 -4.68 19.10 2.33
N LEU A 166 -4.59 18.21 1.35
CA LEU A 166 -3.88 18.42 0.10
C LEU A 166 -4.85 18.19 -1.05
N ALA A 167 -5.02 19.20 -1.90
CA ALA A 167 -5.64 19.05 -3.20
C ALA A 167 -4.59 18.52 -4.17
N LEU A 168 -4.95 17.50 -4.94
CA LEU A 168 -4.11 16.80 -5.90
C LEU A 168 -4.77 16.91 -7.27
N VAL A 169 -4.15 17.65 -8.19
CA VAL A 169 -4.72 17.95 -9.51
C VAL A 169 -3.98 17.14 -10.58
N PRO A 170 -4.67 16.21 -11.28
CA PRO A 170 -4.08 15.46 -12.39
C PRO A 170 -3.65 16.35 -13.56
N ASP A 171 -2.59 15.92 -14.24
CA ASP A 171 -2.10 16.55 -15.48
C ASP A 171 -2.68 15.92 -16.75
N GLY A 172 -3.40 14.80 -16.62
CA GLY A 172 -3.90 14.03 -17.75
C GLY A 172 -4.59 12.71 -17.36
N PRO A 173 -4.78 11.80 -18.33
CA PRO A 173 -5.39 10.50 -18.10
C PRO A 173 -4.52 9.60 -17.20
N PRO A 174 -5.10 8.52 -16.62
CA PRO A 174 -4.33 7.53 -15.87
C PRO A 174 -3.22 6.90 -16.71
N MET A 175 -2.10 6.60 -16.06
CA MET A 175 -1.05 5.73 -16.60
C MET A 175 -1.40 4.28 -16.28
N LEU A 176 -1.72 3.48 -17.28
CA LEU A 176 -2.01 2.05 -17.07
C LEU A 176 -0.69 1.27 -16.91
N ASN A 177 -0.57 0.50 -15.83
CA ASN A 177 0.64 -0.27 -15.55
C ASN A 177 0.55 -1.68 -16.17
N GLY A 178 1.71 -2.25 -16.48
CA GLY A 178 1.78 -3.57 -17.12
C GLY A 178 1.16 -3.58 -18.52
N ASP A 179 0.41 -4.64 -18.83
CA ASP A 179 -0.31 -4.80 -20.11
C ASP A 179 -1.71 -4.20 -20.00
N GLU A 180 -1.86 -2.93 -20.39
CA GLU A 180 -3.12 -2.17 -20.35
C GLU A 180 -3.86 -2.20 -19.00
N GLY A 181 -3.10 -2.22 -17.89
CA GLY A 181 -3.62 -2.27 -16.53
C GLY A 181 -3.57 -3.65 -15.88
N PHE A 182 -3.22 -4.70 -16.63
CA PHE A 182 -2.91 -6.02 -16.07
C PHE A 182 -1.42 -6.11 -15.74
N SER A 183 -1.09 -6.11 -14.45
CA SER A 183 0.29 -6.07 -13.95
C SER A 183 0.67 -7.38 -13.26
N LEU A 184 1.60 -8.14 -13.87
CA LEU A 184 2.16 -9.35 -13.28
C LEU A 184 3.13 -9.03 -12.15
N LYS A 185 3.10 -9.86 -11.11
CA LYS A 185 3.97 -9.79 -9.91
C LYS A 185 4.91 -10.99 -9.77
N ALA A 186 4.70 -12.04 -10.58
CA ALA A 186 5.55 -13.22 -10.69
C ALA A 186 5.42 -13.83 -12.10
N PRO A 187 6.26 -14.82 -12.46
CA PRO A 187 6.12 -15.53 -13.73
C PRO A 187 4.76 -16.25 -13.91
N ASP A 188 4.15 -16.68 -12.81
CA ASP A 188 2.82 -17.28 -12.82
C ASP A 188 1.74 -16.20 -12.97
N GLN A 189 0.89 -16.35 -13.99
CA GLN A 189 -0.19 -15.43 -14.31
C GLN A 189 -1.26 -15.32 -13.21
N GLY A 190 -1.35 -16.30 -12.30
CA GLY A 190 -2.19 -16.19 -11.11
C GLY A 190 -1.75 -15.08 -10.14
N ASN A 191 -0.51 -14.60 -10.26
CA ASN A 191 0.05 -13.52 -9.45
C ASN A 191 0.02 -12.21 -10.23
N ALA A 192 -1.16 -11.62 -10.36
CA ALA A 192 -1.38 -10.38 -11.08
C ALA A 192 -2.22 -9.39 -10.26
N SER A 193 -2.24 -8.14 -10.68
CA SER A 193 -3.14 -7.10 -10.16
C SER A 193 -3.67 -6.25 -11.30
N TYR A 194 -4.86 -5.68 -11.12
CA TYR A 194 -5.29 -4.56 -11.93
C TYR A 194 -4.70 -3.30 -11.33
N TYR A 195 -4.05 -2.48 -12.17
CA TYR A 195 -3.18 -1.43 -11.67
C TYR A 195 -3.08 -0.23 -12.63
N TYR A 196 -3.39 0.95 -12.13
CA TYR A 196 -3.06 2.21 -12.77
C TYR A 196 -2.48 3.22 -11.78
N SER A 197 -1.83 4.24 -12.33
CA SER A 197 -1.26 5.36 -11.59
C SER A 197 -1.79 6.71 -12.09
N ARG A 198 -1.73 7.72 -11.23
CA ARG A 198 -1.85 9.14 -11.54
C ARG A 198 -0.51 9.82 -11.19
N PRO A 199 0.43 9.91 -12.14
CA PRO A 199 1.67 10.67 -11.95
C PRO A 199 1.41 12.18 -11.96
N GLN A 200 2.45 12.95 -11.64
CA GLN A 200 2.52 14.40 -11.86
C GLN A 200 1.34 15.18 -11.27
N LEU A 201 0.75 14.67 -10.18
CA LEU A 201 -0.34 15.34 -9.47
C LEU A 201 0.20 16.63 -8.88
N GLN A 202 -0.34 17.78 -9.30
CA GLN A 202 0.01 19.06 -8.69
C GLN A 202 -0.60 19.14 -7.29
N VAL A 203 0.23 19.50 -6.31
CA VAL A 203 -0.18 19.57 -4.91
C VAL A 203 -0.28 21.02 -4.46
N GLU A 204 -1.41 21.35 -3.87
CA GLU A 204 -1.60 22.57 -3.09
C GLU A 204 -2.40 22.27 -1.83
N GLY A 205 -2.10 22.94 -0.73
CA GLY A 205 -2.91 22.81 0.47
C GLY A 205 -2.22 23.29 1.72
N SER A 206 -2.49 22.57 2.81
CA SER A 206 -1.92 22.91 4.12
C SER A 206 -1.38 21.71 4.86
N LEU A 207 -0.27 21.94 5.55
CA LEU A 207 0.38 21.01 6.45
C LEU A 207 0.47 21.66 7.83
N THR A 208 0.13 20.91 8.87
CA THR A 208 0.31 21.28 10.27
C THR A 208 1.36 20.38 10.87
N LEU A 209 2.43 20.98 11.39
CA LEU A 209 3.47 20.29 12.15
C LEU A 209 3.58 20.98 13.51
N ASP A 210 3.60 20.21 14.60
CA ASP A 210 3.77 20.74 15.95
C ASP A 210 2.75 21.86 16.28
N GLY A 211 1.50 21.72 15.80
CA GLY A 211 0.42 22.71 15.96
C GLY A 211 0.51 23.93 15.04
N HIS A 212 1.55 24.07 14.22
CA HIS A 212 1.74 25.19 13.31
C HIS A 212 1.31 24.85 11.88
N ARG A 213 0.21 25.45 11.44
CA ARG A 213 -0.29 25.31 10.07
C ARG A 213 0.51 26.16 9.08
N LYS A 214 0.90 25.58 7.96
CA LYS A 214 1.65 26.18 6.86
C LYS A 214 0.98 25.83 5.53
N THR A 215 1.05 26.75 4.57
CA THR A 215 0.69 26.45 3.18
C THR A 215 1.81 25.66 2.52
N VAL A 216 1.47 24.74 1.64
CA VAL A 216 2.42 23.90 0.91
C VAL A 216 2.01 23.77 -0.54
N THR A 217 3.01 23.63 -1.41
CA THR A 217 2.86 23.24 -2.81
C THR A 217 3.72 22.02 -3.10
N GLY A 218 3.55 21.35 -4.23
CA GLY A 218 4.34 20.16 -4.50
C GLY A 218 3.91 19.36 -5.72
N HIS A 219 4.49 18.17 -5.84
CA HIS A 219 4.06 17.15 -6.80
C HIS A 219 3.87 15.83 -6.09
N ALA A 220 2.86 15.08 -6.50
CA ALA A 220 2.52 13.78 -5.95
C ALA A 220 2.31 12.73 -7.06
N TRP A 221 2.13 11.52 -6.59
CA TRP A 221 1.82 10.32 -7.33
C TRP A 221 0.69 9.61 -6.58
N MET A 222 -0.26 9.03 -7.31
CA MET A 222 -1.25 8.11 -6.72
C MET A 222 -1.25 6.79 -7.48
N ASP A 223 -1.21 5.69 -6.74
CA ASP A 223 -1.47 4.34 -7.22
C ASP A 223 -2.82 3.85 -6.75
N HIS A 224 -3.52 3.17 -7.67
CA HIS A 224 -4.73 2.41 -7.36
C HIS A 224 -4.56 0.99 -7.91
N GLU A 225 -4.51 0.01 -7.00
CA GLU A 225 -4.23 -1.38 -7.34
C GLU A 225 -5.20 -2.32 -6.61
N TRP A 226 -5.75 -3.33 -7.30
CA TRP A 226 -6.59 -4.36 -6.68
C TRP A 226 -6.30 -5.77 -7.20
N SER A 227 -6.43 -6.76 -6.31
CA SER A 227 -6.14 -8.16 -6.62
C SER A 227 -6.79 -9.14 -5.63
N SER A 228 -6.81 -10.42 -6.02
CA SER A 228 -7.06 -11.54 -5.12
C SER A 228 -5.89 -12.51 -5.02
N ALA A 229 -4.77 -12.18 -5.66
CA ALA A 229 -3.53 -12.93 -5.56
C ALA A 229 -2.86 -12.67 -4.21
N TYR A 230 -2.30 -13.73 -3.64
CA TYR A 230 -1.40 -13.63 -2.50
C TYR A 230 -0.02 -13.14 -2.94
N ILE A 231 0.84 -12.82 -1.98
CA ILE A 231 2.27 -12.67 -2.27
C ILE A 231 2.80 -13.97 -2.88
N PRO A 232 3.53 -13.90 -4.01
CA PRO A 232 4.03 -15.07 -4.70
C PRO A 232 4.83 -16.00 -3.78
N GLU A 233 4.71 -17.31 -3.99
CA GLU A 233 5.57 -18.26 -3.30
C GLU A 233 7.05 -17.96 -3.57
N GLY A 234 7.88 -18.06 -2.53
CA GLY A 234 9.31 -17.72 -2.62
C GLY A 234 9.63 -16.23 -2.56
N ALA A 235 8.64 -15.32 -2.54
CA ALA A 235 8.90 -13.92 -2.27
C ALA A 235 9.07 -13.65 -0.76
N GLU A 236 9.95 -12.70 -0.42
CA GLU A 236 10.16 -12.19 0.94
C GLU A 236 9.55 -10.79 1.13
N GLY A 237 9.66 -9.94 0.11
CA GLY A 237 9.06 -8.61 0.05
C GLY A 237 9.31 -7.94 -1.29
N TRP A 238 9.02 -6.65 -1.40
CA TRP A 238 9.21 -5.89 -2.65
C TRP A 238 9.96 -4.58 -2.43
N ASP A 239 10.52 -4.07 -3.53
CA ASP A 239 10.96 -2.69 -3.66
C ASP A 239 10.14 -2.06 -4.78
N TRP A 240 9.57 -0.89 -4.52
CA TRP A 240 8.75 -0.17 -5.46
C TRP A 240 9.20 1.29 -5.55
N VAL A 241 9.13 1.87 -6.75
CA VAL A 241 9.31 3.31 -6.97
C VAL A 241 8.22 3.89 -7.88
N GLY A 242 7.78 5.08 -7.52
CA GLY A 242 6.95 5.97 -8.34
C GLY A 242 7.63 7.33 -8.42
N LEU A 243 8.01 7.75 -9.61
CA LEU A 243 8.91 8.88 -9.85
C LEU A 243 8.30 9.84 -10.88
N ASN A 244 8.21 11.11 -10.49
CA ASN A 244 7.89 12.22 -11.37
C ASN A 244 9.19 12.82 -11.92
N LEU A 245 9.31 12.89 -13.25
CA LEU A 245 10.44 13.51 -13.93
C LEU A 245 10.20 15.01 -14.14
N ASP A 246 11.28 15.79 -14.14
CA ASP A 246 11.22 17.26 -14.29
C ASP A 246 10.71 17.69 -15.67
N ASP A 247 10.77 16.81 -16.67
CA ASP A 247 10.28 17.05 -18.04
C ASP A 247 8.79 16.69 -18.21
N GLY A 248 8.10 16.26 -17.16
CA GLY A 248 6.70 15.80 -17.18
C GLY A 248 6.53 14.29 -17.40
N GLY A 249 7.62 13.57 -17.67
CA GLY A 249 7.61 12.11 -17.72
C GLY A 249 7.38 11.45 -16.36
N ALA A 250 7.15 10.15 -16.36
CA ALA A 250 6.89 9.37 -15.15
C ALA A 250 7.45 7.96 -15.23
N ILE A 251 7.82 7.40 -14.09
CA ILE A 251 8.36 6.03 -13.97
C ILE A 251 7.69 5.35 -12.78
N MET A 252 7.03 4.22 -13.04
CA MET A 252 6.74 3.22 -12.02
C MET A 252 7.68 2.04 -12.24
N ALA A 253 8.33 1.53 -11.20
CA ALA A 253 9.08 0.28 -11.29
C ALA A 253 9.05 -0.46 -9.96
N PHE A 254 9.04 -1.78 -10.01
CA PHE A 254 9.17 -2.59 -8.82
C PHE A 254 9.95 -3.88 -9.08
N GLN A 255 10.44 -4.48 -8.00
CA GLN A 255 10.86 -5.88 -7.97
C GLN A 255 10.22 -6.62 -6.80
N MET A 256 9.82 -7.86 -7.04
CA MET A 256 9.52 -8.82 -6.00
C MET A 256 10.79 -9.59 -5.67
N ARG A 257 11.21 -9.62 -4.41
CA ARG A 257 12.49 -10.20 -3.99
C ARG A 257 12.35 -11.59 -3.40
N LYS A 258 13.32 -12.44 -3.69
CA LYS A 258 13.56 -13.70 -2.99
C LYS A 258 14.33 -13.46 -1.67
N PRO A 259 14.45 -14.48 -0.79
CA PRO A 259 15.21 -14.37 0.46
C PRO A 259 16.70 -14.06 0.33
N ASP A 260 17.30 -14.34 -0.83
CA ASP A 260 18.69 -14.00 -1.14
C ASP A 260 18.85 -12.56 -1.68
N GLY A 261 17.75 -11.82 -1.79
CA GLY A 261 17.70 -10.46 -2.33
C GLY A 261 17.62 -10.38 -3.86
N GLU A 262 17.69 -11.50 -4.58
CA GLU A 262 17.50 -11.51 -6.03
C GLU A 262 16.04 -11.21 -6.42
N ALA A 263 15.85 -10.62 -7.60
CA ALA A 263 14.52 -10.45 -8.14
C ALA A 263 13.88 -11.81 -8.51
N LEU A 264 12.76 -12.14 -7.88
CA LEU A 264 11.82 -13.15 -8.34
C LEU A 264 11.10 -12.65 -9.61
N TRP A 265 10.77 -11.36 -9.63
CA TRP A 265 10.10 -10.67 -10.72
C TRP A 265 10.44 -9.19 -10.69
N ALA A 266 10.41 -8.53 -11.84
CA ALA A 266 10.51 -7.09 -11.95
C ALA A 266 9.60 -6.57 -13.05
N SER A 267 9.03 -5.40 -12.86
CA SER A 267 8.23 -4.72 -13.89
C SER A 267 8.40 -3.21 -13.77
N ALA A 268 8.25 -2.52 -14.89
CA ALA A 268 8.29 -1.08 -14.95
C ALA A 268 7.38 -0.56 -16.05
N THR A 269 6.81 0.62 -15.82
CA THR A 269 6.04 1.37 -16.81
C THR A 269 6.59 2.79 -16.86
N LEU A 270 7.00 3.20 -18.05
CA LEU A 270 7.51 4.53 -18.35
C LEU A 270 6.42 5.33 -19.05
N ARG A 271 6.26 6.60 -18.71
CA ARG A 271 5.45 7.56 -19.46
C ARG A 271 6.35 8.69 -19.94
N SER A 272 6.41 8.92 -21.24
CA SER A 272 7.13 10.08 -21.79
C SER A 272 6.35 11.38 -21.58
N PRO A 273 6.99 12.55 -21.70
CA PRO A 273 6.33 13.85 -21.56
C PRO A 273 5.16 14.09 -22.52
N ASP A 274 5.11 13.39 -23.65
CA ASP A 274 4.01 13.42 -24.61
C ASP A 274 2.83 12.49 -24.24
N GLY A 275 2.92 11.80 -23.10
CA GLY A 275 1.89 10.92 -22.57
C GLY A 275 1.94 9.47 -23.05
N ARG A 276 2.87 9.10 -23.95
CA ARG A 276 3.00 7.72 -24.41
C ARG A 276 3.57 6.83 -23.31
N THR A 277 2.99 5.65 -23.12
CA THR A 277 3.42 4.66 -22.13
C THR A 277 4.18 3.50 -22.76
N GLU A 278 5.16 2.97 -22.04
CA GLU A 278 5.95 1.78 -22.41
C GLU A 278 6.12 0.90 -21.16
N ALA A 279 5.69 -0.36 -21.25
CA ALA A 279 5.98 -1.37 -20.25
C ALA A 279 7.31 -2.07 -20.57
N LEU A 280 8.15 -2.30 -19.57
CA LEU A 280 9.43 -3.00 -19.70
C LEU A 280 9.34 -4.44 -19.19
N SER A 281 10.08 -5.33 -19.83
CA SER A 281 10.23 -6.72 -19.38
C SER A 281 11.19 -6.82 -18.19
N PRO A 282 11.11 -7.92 -17.39
CA PRO A 282 11.97 -8.09 -16.21
C PRO A 282 13.47 -7.95 -16.49
N GLU A 283 13.96 -8.41 -17.64
CA GLU A 283 15.39 -8.40 -18.01
C GLU A 283 15.94 -6.98 -18.25
N GLN A 284 15.05 -6.06 -18.62
CA GLN A 284 15.37 -4.66 -18.84
C GLN A 284 15.51 -3.89 -17.53
N ILE A 285 15.18 -4.51 -16.39
CA ILE A 285 15.10 -3.86 -15.09
C ILE A 285 16.17 -4.46 -14.17
N ALA A 286 16.83 -3.60 -13.40
CA ALA A 286 17.64 -4.06 -12.28
C ALA A 286 17.69 -3.00 -11.18
N PHE A 287 17.41 -3.44 -9.96
CA PHE A 287 17.71 -2.70 -8.74
C PHE A 287 19.01 -3.24 -8.16
N THR A 288 19.99 -2.37 -7.94
CA THR A 288 21.28 -2.73 -7.35
C THR A 288 21.55 -1.85 -6.14
N PRO A 289 21.67 -2.41 -4.91
CA PRO A 289 22.01 -1.64 -3.73
C PRO A 289 23.32 -0.86 -3.92
N VAL A 290 23.36 0.38 -3.42
CA VAL A 290 24.55 1.25 -3.45
C VAL A 290 25.01 1.59 -2.04
N ARG A 291 24.07 1.88 -1.13
CA ARG A 291 24.36 2.22 0.26
C ARG A 291 23.27 1.70 1.17
N GLU A 292 23.71 1.10 2.27
CA GLU A 292 22.83 0.60 3.33
C GLU A 292 22.76 1.59 4.51
N TRP A 293 21.64 1.52 5.22
CA TRP A 293 21.42 2.15 6.50
C TRP A 293 20.78 1.14 7.44
N ARG A 294 21.28 1.09 8.67
CA ARG A 294 20.73 0.23 9.72
C ARG A 294 19.81 1.03 10.63
N SER A 295 18.57 0.58 10.76
CA SER A 295 17.61 1.20 11.68
C SER A 295 18.08 1.06 13.13
N PRO A 296 18.24 2.16 13.89
CA PRO A 296 18.57 2.09 15.30
C PRO A 296 17.39 1.62 16.16
N ARG A 297 16.15 1.60 15.62
CA ARG A 297 14.94 1.20 16.35
C ARG A 297 14.65 -0.29 16.23
N THR A 298 14.84 -0.86 15.05
CA THR A 298 14.47 -2.25 14.73
C THR A 298 15.68 -3.13 14.49
N GLY A 299 16.84 -2.53 14.20
CA GLY A 299 18.07 -3.24 13.85
C GLY A 299 18.08 -3.78 12.42
N ILE A 300 17.06 -3.48 11.61
CA ILE A 300 16.91 -3.89 10.21
C ILE A 300 17.88 -3.10 9.32
N ASP A 301 18.52 -3.78 8.37
CA ASP A 301 19.37 -3.17 7.35
C ASP A 301 18.55 -2.90 6.08
N TYR A 302 18.56 -1.64 5.63
CA TYR A 302 17.86 -1.20 4.43
C TYR A 302 18.86 -0.64 3.40
N PRO A 303 18.82 -1.07 2.14
CA PRO A 303 19.49 -0.36 1.05
C PRO A 303 18.75 0.95 0.77
N VAL A 304 19.23 2.07 1.31
CA VAL A 304 18.53 3.36 1.17
C VAL A 304 18.95 4.13 -0.08
N GLU A 305 20.08 3.78 -0.69
CA GLU A 305 20.51 4.30 -1.99
C GLU A 305 20.62 3.15 -3.00
N TRP A 306 20.05 3.34 -4.17
CA TRP A 306 19.95 2.32 -5.21
C TRP A 306 20.45 2.83 -6.55
N ARG A 307 21.02 1.92 -7.33
CA ARG A 307 21.16 2.09 -8.78
C ARG A 307 19.99 1.37 -9.44
N LEU A 308 19.23 2.11 -10.23
CA LEU A 308 18.10 1.59 -11.00
C LEU A 308 18.45 1.60 -12.48
N ARG A 309 18.44 0.45 -13.13
CA ARG A 309 18.58 0.32 -14.59
C ARG A 309 17.21 0.04 -15.20
N LEU A 310 16.83 0.82 -16.21
CA LEU A 310 15.61 0.65 -16.99
C LEU A 310 15.97 0.72 -18.48
N GLY A 311 15.95 -0.43 -19.15
CA GLY A 311 16.48 -0.57 -20.50
C GLY A 311 17.97 -0.22 -20.54
N THR A 312 18.31 0.81 -21.31
CA THR A 312 19.68 1.35 -21.45
C THR A 312 19.98 2.50 -20.51
N ARG A 313 18.98 3.04 -19.80
CA ARG A 313 19.15 4.16 -18.87
C ARG A 313 19.54 3.65 -17.50
N GLN A 314 20.32 4.46 -16.79
CA GLN A 314 20.76 4.15 -15.44
C GLN A 314 20.61 5.37 -14.55
N PHE A 315 19.98 5.15 -13.40
CA PHE A 315 19.67 6.16 -12.43
C PHE A 315 20.28 5.83 -11.07
N ILE A 316 20.44 6.86 -10.24
CA ILE A 316 20.67 6.72 -8.80
C ILE A 316 19.45 7.27 -8.07
N LEU A 317 18.88 6.45 -7.19
CA LEU A 317 17.86 6.85 -6.23
C LEU A 317 18.56 7.23 -4.94
N ARG A 318 18.46 8.50 -4.54
CA ARG A 318 19.07 9.01 -3.31
C ARG A 318 17.98 9.42 -2.32
N PRO A 319 18.01 8.94 -1.06
CA PRO A 319 16.97 9.25 -0.09
C PRO A 319 17.07 10.71 0.36
N LEU A 320 15.91 11.32 0.66
CA LEU A 320 15.82 12.64 1.29
C LEU A 320 16.53 12.64 2.65
N MET A 321 16.31 11.57 3.42
CA MET A 321 17.01 11.23 4.66
C MET A 321 17.00 9.71 4.83
N ASP A 322 17.94 9.17 5.61
CA ASP A 322 18.08 7.71 5.75
C ASP A 322 16.94 7.07 6.53
N ASP A 323 16.55 7.70 7.65
CA ASP A 323 15.53 7.16 8.55
C ASP A 323 14.11 7.49 8.06
N GLN A 324 13.66 6.73 7.07
CA GLN A 324 12.28 6.76 6.56
C GLN A 324 11.54 5.44 6.84
N GLU A 325 11.94 4.74 7.91
CA GLU A 325 11.26 3.51 8.35
C GLU A 325 9.93 3.85 9.06
N LEU A 326 8.88 3.13 8.68
CA LEU A 326 7.52 3.23 9.21
C LEU A 326 7.14 1.92 9.90
N GLU A 327 6.92 2.01 11.20
CA GLU A 327 6.44 0.90 12.02
C GLU A 327 4.91 0.78 11.93
N SER A 328 4.40 -0.25 11.25
CA SER A 328 2.96 -0.44 10.98
C SER A 328 2.40 -1.79 11.46
N ARG A 329 3.09 -2.51 12.35
CA ARG A 329 2.64 -3.85 12.80
C ARG A 329 1.28 -3.86 13.51
N ARG A 330 0.79 -2.71 13.98
CA ARG A 330 -0.54 -2.58 14.62
C ARG A 330 -1.68 -2.43 13.63
N SER A 331 -1.39 -2.20 12.35
CA SER A 331 -2.39 -2.02 11.29
C SER A 331 -2.20 -3.06 10.18
N THR A 332 -1.17 -2.93 9.35
CA THR A 332 -0.88 -3.82 8.21
C THR A 332 -0.01 -5.02 8.61
N GLY A 333 0.49 -5.08 9.84
CA GLY A 333 1.22 -6.23 10.34
C GLY A 333 2.67 -6.31 9.86
N THR A 334 3.22 -5.24 9.27
CA THR A 334 4.61 -5.20 8.78
C THR A 334 5.32 -3.89 9.12
N ILE A 335 6.60 -3.79 8.75
CA ILE A 335 7.42 -2.58 8.84
C ILE A 335 7.85 -2.23 7.41
N TYR A 336 7.61 -0.98 7.02
CA TYR A 336 8.02 -0.46 5.72
C TYR A 336 9.23 0.46 5.87
N TRP A 337 9.97 0.65 4.79
CA TRP A 337 10.71 1.89 4.57
C TRP A 337 9.97 2.67 3.48
N GLU A 338 9.50 3.86 3.82
CA GLU A 338 8.53 4.65 3.06
C GLU A 338 9.10 6.04 2.81
N GLY A 339 9.99 6.13 1.82
CA GLY A 339 10.90 7.27 1.75
C GLY A 339 10.87 8.05 0.46
N ALA A 340 10.83 9.37 0.64
CA ALA A 340 11.06 10.33 -0.42
C ALA A 340 12.48 10.17 -0.97
N VAL A 341 12.58 10.05 -2.30
CA VAL A 341 13.85 9.89 -3.04
C VAL A 341 13.98 10.90 -4.18
N ARG A 342 15.22 11.29 -4.45
CA ARG A 342 15.62 12.05 -5.64
C ARG A 342 16.13 11.08 -6.69
N LEU A 343 15.78 11.35 -7.94
CA LEU A 343 16.26 10.59 -9.10
C LEU A 343 17.40 11.35 -9.78
N LEU A 344 18.57 10.72 -9.89
CA LEU A 344 19.72 11.29 -10.56
C LEU A 344 20.08 10.48 -11.80
N GLU A 345 20.39 11.16 -12.90
CA GLU A 345 20.96 10.59 -14.12
C GLU A 345 22.24 11.34 -14.47
N ALA A 346 23.34 10.62 -14.71
CA ALA A 346 24.67 11.21 -14.95
C ALA A 346 25.09 12.29 -13.91
N GLY A 347 24.67 12.11 -12.65
CA GLY A 347 24.98 13.02 -11.54
C GLY A 347 24.08 14.26 -11.43
N ARG A 348 23.12 14.45 -12.34
CA ARG A 348 22.13 15.53 -12.28
C ARG A 348 20.80 15.02 -11.74
N GLU A 349 20.18 15.74 -10.82
CA GLU A 349 18.78 15.49 -10.42
C GLU A 349 17.86 15.78 -11.62
N ILE A 350 16.98 14.83 -11.93
CA ILE A 350 16.06 14.89 -13.09
C ILE A 350 14.61 14.59 -12.69
N GLY A 351 14.35 14.43 -11.39
CA GLY A 351 13.05 14.04 -10.88
C GLY A 351 13.09 13.65 -9.42
N ARG A 352 11.89 13.42 -8.88
CA ARG A 352 11.66 13.08 -7.48
C ARG A 352 10.49 12.12 -7.37
N GLY A 353 10.46 11.36 -6.29
CA GLY A 353 9.37 10.44 -6.03
C GLY A 353 9.56 9.71 -4.71
N TYR A 354 9.06 8.48 -4.65
CA TYR A 354 9.12 7.63 -3.47
C TYR A 354 9.74 6.28 -3.79
N LEU A 355 10.38 5.70 -2.78
CA LEU A 355 10.81 4.32 -2.72
C LEU A 355 10.12 3.68 -1.52
N GLU A 356 9.38 2.61 -1.78
CA GLU A 356 8.82 1.74 -0.76
C GLU A 356 9.63 0.45 -0.71
N MET A 357 10.00 0.01 0.49
CA MET A 357 10.68 -1.26 0.71
C MET A 357 10.01 -2.04 1.83
N THR A 358 9.79 -3.32 1.60
CA THR A 358 9.07 -4.20 2.52
C THR A 358 9.77 -5.53 2.65
N GLY A 359 9.59 -6.26 3.76
CA GLY A 359 10.18 -7.60 3.91
C GLY A 359 11.67 -7.65 4.28
N TYR A 360 12.28 -6.53 4.68
CA TYR A 360 13.69 -6.49 5.11
C TYR A 360 13.93 -6.97 6.55
N GLY A 361 12.91 -6.91 7.40
CA GLY A 361 13.00 -7.40 8.79
C GLY A 361 12.35 -8.77 8.97
N GLU A 362 11.10 -8.89 8.53
CA GLU A 362 10.34 -10.13 8.55
C GLU A 362 9.64 -10.30 7.20
N LYS A 363 9.53 -11.54 6.72
CA LYS A 363 8.79 -11.88 5.51
C LYS A 363 7.37 -11.32 5.58
N ILE A 364 6.92 -10.69 4.51
CA ILE A 364 5.56 -10.12 4.44
C ILE A 364 4.52 -11.24 4.43
N GLN A 365 3.46 -11.03 5.22
CA GLN A 365 2.31 -11.92 5.33
C GLN A 365 1.01 -11.30 4.78
N VAL A 366 1.08 -10.09 4.25
CA VAL A 366 -0.07 -9.39 3.65
C VAL A 366 -0.48 -10.12 2.38
N GLY A 367 -1.62 -10.77 2.45
CA GLY A 367 -2.20 -11.65 1.44
C GLY A 367 -3.47 -12.20 1.99
#